data_AF-A0A2G9GVV4-F1
#
_entry.id   AF-A0A2G9GVV4-F1
#
_cell.length_a   1.000
_cell.length_b   1.000
_cell.length_c   1.000
_cell.angle_alpha   90.00
_cell.angle_beta   90.00
_cell.angle_gamma   90.00
#
_symmetry.space_group_name_H-M   'P 1'
#
loop_
_entity.id
_entity.type
_entity.pdbx_description
1 polymer ?
#
loop_
_entity_poly.entity_id
_entity_poly.type
_entity_poly.pdbx_seq_one_letter_code
_entity_poly.pdbx_strand_id
1 'polypeptide(L)'
;MTVEEIAQGYVNVANETMCRPIRQLTEMKGHETKNHSLACFGGAGPQHACAIARSLGMKEVLIHRFCGILSAYGMGMADVVEEEQEPYSAVYGPESVLEASNREATLLDLVKKKLLLQGFKEENITTETYLNLRYEGTDTAIMVKCPLNEDGSRVDYAVEFVNLFQQEYGFKLQGRNILICDVRVRGIGVTNILKPQALEPGSGATKIEGQYKVYFGNGWHDTPLFKLEDFTYGHVICGPAIIMNGNSTVIVEPSCKAIITKYGNIKIEIESIHKVTEVAKEVADVVQLSIFNHRFMGIAEQMGRTLQRTSISTNIKERLDFSCALFGPDSGLVANAPHVPVHLGAMSSTVKWQLNYWSDNLNEGDVLVTNHPCAGGSHLPDITVVTPVFD
;
A
#
# COMPACT_ATOMS: atom_id res chain seq x y z
N MET A 1 17.97 -19.29 23.48
CA MET A 1 18.06 -18.03 22.73
C MET A 1 19.20 -17.21 23.30
N THR A 2 20.17 -16.83 22.48
CA THR A 2 21.25 -15.90 22.88
C THR A 2 20.74 -14.46 22.92
N VAL A 3 21.53 -13.53 23.45
CA VAL A 3 21.15 -12.09 23.51
C VAL A 3 21.00 -11.52 22.10
N GLU A 4 21.86 -11.96 21.17
CA GLU A 4 21.84 -11.57 19.76
C GLU A 4 20.56 -12.07 19.06
N GLU A 5 20.17 -13.31 19.32
CA GLU A 5 18.92 -13.88 18.78
C GLU A 5 17.68 -13.14 19.31
N ILE A 6 17.69 -12.74 20.58
CA ILE A 6 16.62 -11.92 21.17
C ILE A 6 16.57 -10.53 20.53
N ALA A 7 17.72 -9.87 20.38
CA ALA A 7 17.82 -8.56 19.73
C ALA A 7 17.35 -8.61 18.27
N GLN A 8 17.76 -9.63 17.53
CA GLN A 8 17.29 -9.87 16.16
C GLN A 8 15.78 -10.14 16.12
N GLY A 9 15.23 -10.85 17.13
CA GLY A 9 13.79 -11.04 17.30
C GLY A 9 13.02 -9.72 17.39
N TYR A 10 13.49 -8.76 18.18
CA TYR A 10 12.88 -7.42 18.24
C TYR A 10 12.92 -6.70 16.89
N VAL A 11 14.03 -6.76 16.17
CA VAL A 11 14.15 -6.19 14.83
C VAL A 11 13.16 -6.84 13.86
N ASN A 12 13.03 -8.17 13.90
CA ASN A 12 12.09 -8.92 13.06
C ASN A 12 10.63 -8.52 13.33
N VAL A 13 10.24 -8.41 14.60
CA VAL A 13 8.89 -7.96 14.99
C VAL A 13 8.63 -6.53 14.52
N ALA A 14 9.60 -5.62 14.68
CA ALA A 14 9.48 -4.25 14.19
C ALA A 14 9.33 -4.21 12.65
N ASN A 15 10.12 -5.01 11.93
CA ASN A 15 10.04 -5.12 10.48
C ASN A 15 8.67 -5.60 10.01
N GLU A 16 8.11 -6.66 10.59
CA GLU A 16 6.76 -7.13 10.19
C GLU A 16 5.68 -6.12 10.58
N THR A 17 5.81 -5.46 11.72
CA THR A 17 4.88 -4.39 12.13
C THR A 17 4.86 -3.24 11.11
N MET A 18 6.02 -2.87 10.55
CA MET A 18 6.12 -1.87 9.48
C MET A 18 5.65 -2.38 8.12
N CYS A 19 5.84 -3.67 7.81
CA CYS A 19 5.35 -4.27 6.57
C CYS A 19 3.83 -4.25 6.47
N ARG A 20 3.12 -4.46 7.60
CA ARG A 20 1.65 -4.55 7.64
C ARG A 20 0.95 -3.35 7.01
N PRO A 21 1.15 -2.09 7.44
CA PRO A 21 0.48 -0.95 6.83
C PRO A 21 0.90 -0.72 5.38
N ILE A 22 2.15 -1.00 5.01
CA ILE A 22 2.61 -0.87 3.61
C ILE A 22 1.83 -1.83 2.72
N ARG A 23 1.82 -3.12 3.08
CA ARG A 23 1.06 -4.15 2.37
C ARG A 23 -0.42 -3.80 2.29
N GLN A 24 -1.00 -3.44 3.43
CA GLN A 24 -2.41 -3.09 3.54
C GLN A 24 -2.79 -1.93 2.62
N LEU A 25 -2.05 -0.82 2.63
CA LEU A 25 -2.37 0.35 1.81
C LEU A 25 -2.16 0.10 0.31
N THR A 26 -1.14 -0.68 -0.06
CA THR A 26 -0.87 -1.04 -1.46
C THR A 26 -1.93 -1.98 -2.00
N GLU A 27 -2.27 -3.05 -1.27
CA GLU A 27 -3.31 -4.02 -1.67
C GLU A 27 -4.70 -3.40 -1.65
N MET A 28 -5.00 -2.49 -0.70
CA MET A 28 -6.25 -1.71 -0.67
C MET A 28 -6.46 -0.88 -1.94
N LYS A 29 -5.40 -0.59 -2.70
CA LYS A 29 -5.47 0.11 -3.98
C LYS A 29 -5.44 -0.82 -5.20
N GLY A 30 -5.58 -2.13 -4.97
CA GLY A 30 -5.56 -3.14 -6.03
C GLY A 30 -4.18 -3.47 -6.56
N HIS A 31 -3.12 -3.15 -5.79
CA HIS A 31 -1.75 -3.33 -6.23
C HIS A 31 -1.03 -4.43 -5.45
N GLU A 32 -0.22 -5.22 -6.16
CA GLU A 32 0.71 -6.16 -5.53
C GLU A 32 1.98 -5.44 -5.07
N THR A 33 2.40 -5.66 -3.82
CA THR A 33 3.60 -5.03 -3.24
C THR A 33 4.87 -5.36 -4.01
N LYS A 34 5.00 -6.60 -4.51
CA LYS A 34 6.20 -7.08 -5.23
C LYS A 34 6.53 -6.30 -6.50
N ASN A 35 5.52 -5.63 -7.08
CA ASN A 35 5.67 -4.85 -8.32
C ASN A 35 6.17 -3.42 -8.08
N HIS A 36 6.45 -3.05 -6.82
CA HIS A 36 6.87 -1.71 -6.44
C HIS A 36 8.32 -1.68 -5.94
N SER A 37 8.94 -0.50 -6.02
CA SER A 37 10.20 -0.19 -5.35
C SER A 37 9.92 0.44 -3.98
N LEU A 38 10.64 0.01 -2.94
CA LEU A 38 10.49 0.56 -1.61
C LEU A 38 11.25 1.88 -1.48
N ALA A 39 10.56 3.01 -1.36
CA ALA A 39 11.18 4.28 -1.02
C ALA A 39 11.41 4.40 0.50
N CYS A 40 12.66 4.41 0.94
CA CYS A 40 13.03 4.47 2.35
C CYS A 40 13.64 5.83 2.73
N PHE A 41 13.13 6.41 3.82
CA PHE A 41 13.59 7.68 4.38
C PHE A 41 13.41 7.74 5.90
N GLY A 42 13.80 8.87 6.50
CA GLY A 42 13.88 9.06 7.94
C GLY A 42 15.23 8.59 8.51
N GLY A 43 15.44 8.81 9.81
CA GLY A 43 16.69 8.46 10.48
C GLY A 43 16.94 6.94 10.52
N ALA A 44 15.91 6.17 10.87
CA ALA A 44 15.99 4.71 11.04
C ALA A 44 15.51 3.90 9.82
N GLY A 45 14.74 4.48 8.90
CA GLY A 45 14.13 3.74 7.78
C GLY A 45 15.15 2.93 6.96
N PRO A 46 16.28 3.51 6.53
CA PRO A 46 17.30 2.79 5.77
C PRO A 46 17.98 1.62 6.51
N GLN A 47 17.84 1.52 7.84
CA GLN A 47 18.35 0.38 8.62
C GLN A 47 17.49 -0.87 8.44
N HIS A 48 16.20 -0.68 8.19
CA HIS A 48 15.21 -1.76 8.04
C HIS A 48 14.86 -2.08 6.59
N ALA A 49 15.38 -1.28 5.65
CA ALA A 49 14.97 -1.27 4.25
C ALA A 49 15.07 -2.63 3.55
N CYS A 50 16.21 -3.31 3.67
CA CYS A 50 16.45 -4.60 3.02
C CYS A 50 15.47 -5.67 3.53
N ALA A 51 15.34 -5.81 4.86
CA ALA A 51 14.41 -6.77 5.47
C ALA A 51 12.94 -6.48 5.13
N ILE A 52 12.51 -5.22 5.16
CA ILE A 52 11.12 -4.83 4.81
C ILE A 52 10.84 -5.17 3.36
N ALA A 53 11.69 -4.75 2.42
CA ALA A 53 11.48 -5.01 1.00
C ALA A 53 11.49 -6.52 0.69
N ARG A 54 12.37 -7.30 1.32
CA ARG A 54 12.37 -8.77 1.21
C ARG A 54 11.05 -9.37 1.72
N SER A 55 10.53 -8.88 2.83
CA SER A 55 9.28 -9.36 3.45
C SER A 55 8.02 -8.97 2.65
N LEU A 56 8.11 -7.91 1.85
CA LEU A 56 7.08 -7.44 0.92
C LEU A 56 7.24 -8.02 -0.49
N GLY A 57 8.28 -8.83 -0.75
CA GLY A 57 8.58 -9.41 -2.06
C GLY A 57 9.11 -8.42 -3.09
N MET A 58 9.54 -7.24 -2.65
CA MET A 58 10.09 -6.18 -3.52
C MET A 58 11.55 -6.48 -3.86
N LYS A 59 11.94 -6.16 -5.10
CA LYS A 59 13.31 -6.40 -5.62
C LYS A 59 14.23 -5.19 -5.49
N GLU A 60 13.66 -4.02 -5.23
CA GLU A 60 14.37 -2.74 -5.26
C GLU A 60 13.98 -1.87 -4.07
N VAL A 61 14.99 -1.25 -3.46
CA VAL A 61 14.84 -0.17 -2.48
C VAL A 61 15.51 1.09 -3.04
N LEU A 62 14.86 2.24 -2.88
CA LEU A 62 15.39 3.54 -3.20
C LEU A 62 15.55 4.36 -1.92
N ILE A 63 16.76 4.78 -1.62
CA ILE A 63 17.08 5.64 -0.47
C ILE A 63 17.62 6.96 -1.01
N HIS A 64 16.91 8.04 -0.71
CA HIS A 64 17.35 9.37 -1.12
C HIS A 64 18.63 9.78 -0.38
N ARG A 65 19.53 10.52 -1.04
CA ARG A 65 20.76 11.01 -0.41
C ARG A 65 20.53 11.88 0.82
N PHE A 66 19.35 12.47 0.95
CA PHE A 66 18.93 13.26 2.10
C PHE A 66 17.89 12.53 2.96
N CYS A 67 17.88 11.19 2.96
CA CYS A 67 16.87 10.36 3.65
C CYS A 67 16.56 10.81 5.08
N GLY A 68 17.56 11.16 5.89
CA GLY A 68 17.37 11.60 7.28
C GLY A 68 16.60 12.93 7.44
N ILE A 69 16.58 13.78 6.40
CA ILE A 69 15.91 15.09 6.38
C ILE A 69 14.96 15.24 5.18
N LEU A 70 14.50 14.12 4.62
CA LEU A 70 13.81 14.12 3.33
C LEU A 70 12.53 14.96 3.34
N SER A 71 11.83 15.04 4.47
CA SER A 71 10.64 15.87 4.61
C SER A 71 10.93 17.36 4.41
N ALA A 72 12.04 17.87 4.96
CA ALA A 72 12.45 19.27 4.78
C ALA A 72 12.91 19.53 3.34
N TYR A 73 13.62 18.57 2.74
CA TYR A 73 14.00 18.65 1.33
C TYR A 73 12.76 18.66 0.41
N GLY A 74 11.79 17.79 0.69
CA GLY A 74 10.52 17.71 -0.04
C GLY A 74 9.71 19.01 0.04
N MET A 75 9.67 19.65 1.21
CA MET A 75 9.04 20.97 1.37
C MET A 75 9.68 22.04 0.49
N GLY A 76 11.01 22.02 0.32
CA GLY A 76 11.71 22.95 -0.57
C GLY A 76 11.59 22.63 -2.06
N MET A 77 11.16 21.41 -2.41
CA MET A 77 10.90 20.95 -3.78
C MET A 77 9.43 21.05 -4.19
N ALA A 78 8.53 21.24 -3.23
CA ALA A 78 7.10 21.14 -3.46
C ALA A 78 6.57 22.36 -4.23
N ASP A 79 5.85 22.07 -5.31
CA ASP A 79 5.03 23.05 -6.00
C ASP A 79 3.93 23.58 -5.08
N VAL A 80 3.50 24.82 -5.33
CA VAL A 80 2.36 25.39 -4.60
C VAL A 80 1.08 24.86 -5.23
N VAL A 81 0.25 24.21 -4.42
CA VAL A 81 -1.01 23.61 -4.87
C VAL A 81 -2.19 24.39 -4.30
N GLU A 82 -3.08 24.84 -5.19
CA GLU A 82 -4.37 25.41 -4.84
C GLU A 82 -5.48 24.47 -5.35
N GLU A 83 -6.38 24.06 -4.47
CA GLU A 83 -7.52 23.21 -4.84
C GLU A 83 -8.84 23.91 -4.57
N GLU A 84 -9.71 23.93 -5.57
CA GLU A 84 -11.10 24.35 -5.42
C GLU A 84 -12.04 23.20 -5.74
N GLN A 85 -13.13 23.11 -5.00
CA GLN A 85 -14.15 22.08 -5.20
C GLN A 85 -15.55 22.67 -5.06
N GLU A 86 -16.49 22.14 -5.83
CA GLU A 86 -17.89 22.52 -5.80
C GLU A 86 -18.79 21.27 -5.74
N PRO A 87 -19.68 21.16 -4.72
CA PRO A 87 -20.64 20.07 -4.64
C PRO A 87 -21.56 20.02 -5.86
N TYR A 88 -21.68 18.83 -6.45
CA TYR A 88 -22.56 18.58 -7.58
C TYR A 88 -23.10 17.15 -7.54
N SER A 89 -24.29 16.99 -6.95
CA SER A 89 -24.95 15.69 -6.86
C SER A 89 -25.84 15.46 -8.07
N ALA A 90 -25.37 14.66 -9.03
CA ALA A 90 -26.12 14.31 -10.24
C ALA A 90 -25.85 12.88 -10.69
N VAL A 91 -26.84 12.25 -11.35
CA VAL A 91 -26.62 11.00 -12.07
C VAL A 91 -25.73 11.28 -13.28
N TYR A 92 -24.66 10.51 -13.43
CA TYR A 92 -23.71 10.66 -14.51
C TYR A 92 -24.38 10.39 -15.88
N GLY A 93 -24.42 11.41 -16.72
CA GLY A 93 -24.95 11.35 -18.08
C GLY A 93 -24.56 12.58 -18.90
N PRO A 94 -24.96 12.68 -20.18
CA PRO A 94 -24.50 13.72 -21.09
C PRO A 94 -24.75 15.15 -20.59
N GLU A 95 -25.95 15.42 -20.06
CA GLU A 95 -26.31 16.74 -19.53
C GLU A 95 -25.53 17.09 -18.26
N SER A 96 -25.35 16.12 -17.36
CA SER A 96 -24.63 16.36 -16.11
C SER A 96 -23.13 16.54 -16.33
N VAL A 97 -22.55 15.85 -17.33
CA VAL A 97 -21.14 16.01 -17.72
C VAL A 97 -20.90 17.39 -18.32
N LEU A 98 -21.86 17.90 -19.11
CA LEU A 98 -21.80 19.26 -19.63
C LEU A 98 -21.85 20.29 -18.50
N GLU A 99 -22.77 20.13 -17.54
CA GLU A 99 -22.87 20.99 -16.36
C GLU A 99 -21.62 20.91 -15.48
N ALA A 100 -21.08 19.72 -15.26
CA ALA A 100 -19.81 19.53 -14.56
C ALA A 100 -18.67 20.27 -15.27
N SER A 101 -18.63 20.24 -16.61
CA SER A 101 -17.63 20.96 -17.41
C SER A 101 -17.76 22.50 -17.26
N ASN A 102 -18.97 23.03 -17.14
CA ASN A 102 -19.19 24.46 -16.86
C ASN A 102 -18.67 24.86 -15.48
N ARG A 103 -18.89 24.01 -14.47
CA ARG A 103 -18.36 24.18 -13.11
C ARG A 103 -16.84 24.07 -13.10
N GLU A 104 -16.27 23.08 -13.78
CA GLU A 104 -14.82 22.94 -13.98
C GLU A 104 -14.22 24.24 -14.52
N ALA A 105 -14.82 24.84 -15.56
CA ALA A 105 -14.34 26.11 -16.15
C ALA A 105 -14.31 27.25 -15.12
N THR A 106 -15.35 27.36 -14.28
CA THR A 106 -15.43 28.38 -13.24
C THR A 106 -14.36 28.16 -12.16
N LEU A 107 -14.16 26.91 -11.72
CA LEU A 107 -13.15 26.55 -10.73
C LEU A 107 -11.72 26.73 -11.27
N LEU A 108 -11.48 26.43 -12.55
CA LEU A 108 -10.20 26.67 -13.22
C LEU A 108 -9.80 28.15 -13.16
N ASP A 109 -10.74 29.06 -13.45
CA ASP A 109 -10.48 30.50 -13.37
C ASP A 109 -10.19 30.95 -11.94
N LEU A 110 -10.90 30.40 -10.94
CA LEU A 110 -10.68 30.72 -9.53
C LEU A 110 -9.29 30.28 -9.06
N VAL A 111 -8.93 29.03 -9.31
CA VAL A 111 -7.63 28.46 -8.96
C VAL A 111 -6.49 29.23 -9.62
N LYS A 112 -6.60 29.53 -10.92
CA LYS A 112 -5.60 30.34 -11.64
C LYS A 112 -5.46 31.73 -11.03
N LYS A 113 -6.56 32.42 -10.73
CA LYS A 113 -6.53 33.74 -10.07
C LYS A 113 -5.82 33.69 -8.72
N LYS A 114 -6.07 32.66 -7.89
CA LYS A 114 -5.39 32.49 -6.61
C LYS A 114 -3.87 32.34 -6.77
N LEU A 115 -3.43 31.49 -7.70
CA LEU A 115 -2.00 31.29 -7.97
C LEU A 115 -1.35 32.55 -8.55
N LEU A 116 -2.02 33.27 -9.45
CA LEU A 116 -1.55 34.57 -9.97
C LEU A 116 -1.39 35.61 -8.84
N LEU A 117 -2.33 35.66 -7.88
CA LEU A 117 -2.25 36.55 -6.72
C LEU A 117 -1.08 36.21 -5.78
N GLN A 118 -0.65 34.96 -5.75
CA GLN A 118 0.54 34.51 -5.03
C GLN A 118 1.85 34.79 -5.78
N GLY A 119 1.78 35.39 -6.98
CA GLY A 119 2.93 35.83 -7.76
C GLY A 119 3.44 34.81 -8.79
N PHE A 120 2.71 33.73 -9.03
CA PHE A 120 3.02 32.82 -10.13
C PHE A 120 2.68 33.46 -11.48
N LYS A 121 3.47 33.16 -12.51
CA LYS A 121 3.17 33.52 -13.90
C LYS A 121 2.29 32.44 -14.52
N GLU A 122 1.45 32.81 -15.48
CA GLU A 122 0.57 31.88 -16.18
C GLU A 122 1.32 30.70 -16.83
N GLU A 123 2.51 30.95 -17.39
CA GLU A 123 3.40 29.92 -17.97
C GLU A 123 3.88 28.86 -16.97
N ASN A 124 3.85 29.15 -15.66
CA ASN A 124 4.29 28.26 -14.59
C ASN A 124 3.10 27.65 -13.83
N ILE A 125 1.87 27.82 -14.32
CA ILE A 125 0.67 27.25 -13.71
C ILE A 125 0.19 26.09 -14.59
N THR A 126 0.08 24.91 -13.99
CA THR A 126 -0.59 23.76 -14.60
C THR A 126 -1.88 23.45 -13.84
N THR A 127 -2.86 22.86 -14.50
CA THR A 127 -4.17 22.56 -13.89
C THR A 127 -4.60 21.15 -14.21
N GLU A 128 -5.21 20.50 -13.23
CA GLU A 128 -5.78 19.16 -13.33
C GLU A 128 -7.24 19.20 -12.86
N THR A 129 -8.13 18.52 -13.58
CA THR A 129 -9.55 18.44 -13.23
C THR A 129 -9.91 17.03 -12.79
N TYR A 130 -10.85 16.93 -11.86
CA TYR A 130 -11.28 15.70 -11.22
C TYR A 130 -12.79 15.69 -11.02
N LEU A 131 -13.41 14.52 -11.18
CA LEU A 131 -14.76 14.25 -10.70
C LEU A 131 -14.70 13.21 -9.58
N ASN A 132 -15.36 13.49 -8.47
CA ASN A 132 -15.58 12.49 -7.43
C ASN A 132 -16.83 11.69 -7.79
N LEU A 133 -16.64 10.43 -8.17
CA LEU A 133 -17.68 9.54 -8.67
C LEU A 133 -17.93 8.40 -7.69
N ARG A 134 -19.19 7.97 -7.55
CA ARG A 134 -19.55 6.78 -6.76
C ARG A 134 -20.70 6.03 -7.41
N TYR A 135 -20.93 4.79 -7.00
CA TYR A 135 -22.18 4.12 -7.34
C TYR A 135 -23.32 4.61 -6.45
N GLU A 136 -24.52 4.65 -7.01
CA GLU A 136 -25.73 4.95 -6.25
C GLU A 136 -25.89 3.99 -5.06
N GLY A 137 -26.04 4.55 -3.86
CA GLY A 137 -26.22 3.81 -2.60
C GLY A 137 -24.95 3.58 -1.78
N THR A 138 -23.76 3.67 -2.40
CA THR A 138 -22.47 3.54 -1.69
C THR A 138 -22.04 4.90 -1.11
N ASP A 139 -21.22 4.91 -0.05
CA ASP A 139 -20.76 6.17 0.58
C ASP A 139 -19.33 6.57 0.18
N THR A 140 -18.59 5.68 -0.49
CA THR A 140 -17.23 5.99 -0.95
C THR A 140 -17.24 6.50 -2.38
N ALA A 141 -16.74 7.72 -2.55
CA ALA A 141 -16.39 8.27 -3.85
C ALA A 141 -14.93 7.95 -4.22
N ILE A 142 -14.70 7.77 -5.50
CA ILE A 142 -13.37 7.66 -6.11
C ILE A 142 -13.11 8.97 -6.85
N MET A 143 -11.97 9.59 -6.56
CA MET A 143 -11.51 10.78 -7.26
C MET A 143 -10.93 10.38 -8.62
N VAL A 144 -11.66 10.67 -9.69
CA VAL A 144 -11.29 10.32 -11.06
C VAL A 144 -10.68 11.55 -11.72
N LYS A 145 -9.38 11.48 -12.02
CA LYS A 145 -8.70 12.51 -12.83
C LYS A 145 -9.26 12.48 -14.24
N CYS A 146 -9.44 13.64 -14.85
CA CYS A 146 -9.87 13.75 -16.25
C CYS A 146 -8.98 12.90 -17.15
N PRO A 147 -9.51 11.80 -17.71
CA PRO A 147 -8.72 10.92 -18.54
C PRO A 147 -8.55 11.56 -19.93
N LEU A 148 -7.32 11.53 -20.44
CA LEU A 148 -6.96 12.10 -21.74
C LEU A 148 -6.42 10.98 -22.64
N ASN A 149 -6.82 10.98 -23.90
CA ASN A 149 -6.22 10.18 -24.96
C ASN A 149 -4.82 10.71 -25.32
N GLU A 150 -4.04 9.94 -26.07
CA GLU A 150 -2.71 10.33 -26.55
C GLU A 150 -2.74 11.62 -27.40
N ASP A 151 -3.86 11.90 -28.07
CA ASP A 151 -4.10 13.11 -28.84
C ASP A 151 -4.59 14.30 -27.98
N GLY A 152 -4.74 14.11 -26.66
CA GLY A 152 -5.24 15.11 -25.72
C GLY A 152 -6.76 15.25 -25.67
N SER A 153 -7.52 14.42 -26.40
CA SER A 153 -8.99 14.41 -26.30
C SER A 153 -9.46 13.77 -24.99
N ARG A 154 -10.57 14.26 -24.43
CA ARG A 154 -11.11 13.74 -23.16
C ARG A 154 -11.73 12.35 -23.38
N VAL A 155 -11.41 11.42 -22.48
CA VAL A 155 -12.10 10.13 -22.34
C VAL A 155 -13.24 10.29 -21.34
N ASP A 156 -14.21 9.38 -21.41
CA ASP A 156 -15.34 9.34 -20.49
C ASP A 156 -14.89 8.98 -19.05
N TYR A 157 -15.18 9.86 -18.08
CA TYR A 157 -14.88 9.61 -16.67
C TYR A 157 -15.54 8.33 -16.14
N ALA A 158 -16.70 7.92 -16.69
CA ALA A 158 -17.37 6.70 -16.24
C ALA A 158 -16.54 5.44 -16.54
N VAL A 159 -15.83 5.41 -17.66
CA VAL A 159 -14.96 4.27 -18.03
C VAL A 159 -13.81 4.17 -17.03
N GLU A 160 -13.14 5.29 -16.76
CA GLU A 160 -12.03 5.34 -15.82
C GLU A 160 -12.48 5.05 -14.38
N PHE A 161 -13.66 5.55 -13.97
CA PHE A 161 -14.27 5.20 -12.69
C PHE A 161 -14.46 3.69 -12.54
N VAL A 162 -15.02 3.03 -13.55
CA VAL A 162 -15.25 1.57 -13.51
C VAL A 162 -13.93 0.81 -13.43
N ASN A 163 -12.89 1.27 -14.13
CA ASN A 163 -11.55 0.67 -14.05
C ASN A 163 -10.95 0.84 -12.66
N LEU A 164 -10.94 2.06 -12.11
CA LEU A 164 -10.43 2.35 -10.78
C LEU A 164 -11.22 1.62 -9.69
N PHE A 165 -12.54 1.52 -9.82
CA PHE A 165 -13.38 0.78 -8.89
C PHE A 165 -13.08 -0.73 -8.94
N GLN A 166 -12.96 -1.30 -10.15
CA GLN A 166 -12.62 -2.71 -10.31
C GLN A 166 -11.21 -3.01 -9.80
N GLN A 167 -10.26 -2.09 -10.00
CA GLN A 167 -8.92 -2.21 -9.45
C GLN A 167 -8.96 -2.16 -7.92
N GLU A 168 -9.62 -1.16 -7.32
CA GLU A 168 -9.63 -0.96 -5.87
C GLU A 168 -10.42 -2.06 -5.13
N TYR A 169 -11.51 -2.59 -5.71
CA TYR A 169 -12.42 -3.51 -5.02
C TYR A 169 -12.57 -4.90 -5.65
N GLY A 170 -12.04 -5.13 -6.85
CA GLY A 170 -12.03 -6.45 -7.51
C GLY A 170 -13.28 -6.83 -8.29
N PHE A 171 -14.34 -5.99 -8.31
CA PHE A 171 -15.59 -6.28 -9.02
C PHE A 171 -16.27 -5.02 -9.56
N LYS A 172 -17.33 -5.20 -10.36
CA LYS A 172 -18.18 -4.12 -10.87
C LYS A 172 -19.57 -4.21 -10.25
N LEU A 173 -20.12 -3.10 -9.79
CA LEU A 173 -21.52 -3.02 -9.37
C LEU A 173 -22.42 -2.90 -10.61
N GLN A 174 -23.21 -3.93 -10.87
CA GLN A 174 -24.13 -3.96 -12.01
C GLN A 174 -25.49 -3.35 -11.64
N GLY A 175 -26.19 -2.79 -12.63
CA GLY A 175 -27.56 -2.28 -12.46
C GLY A 175 -27.68 -1.06 -11.55
N ARG A 176 -26.60 -0.27 -11.41
CA ARG A 176 -26.56 0.94 -10.59
C ARG A 176 -26.04 2.12 -11.38
N ASN A 177 -26.64 3.28 -11.12
CA ASN A 177 -26.20 4.53 -11.69
C ASN A 177 -24.87 4.96 -11.06
N ILE A 178 -24.02 5.62 -11.85
CA ILE A 178 -22.87 6.37 -11.35
C ILE A 178 -23.37 7.76 -10.97
N LEU A 179 -22.95 8.26 -9.81
CA LEU A 179 -23.27 9.60 -9.32
C LEU A 179 -22.00 10.46 -9.30
N ILE A 180 -22.12 11.68 -9.82
CA ILE A 180 -21.19 12.76 -9.53
C ILE A 180 -21.52 13.26 -8.12
N CYS A 181 -20.50 13.42 -7.29
CA CYS A 181 -20.62 13.97 -5.94
C CYS A 181 -20.21 15.44 -5.90
N ASP A 182 -19.08 15.75 -6.54
CA ASP A 182 -18.51 17.07 -6.64
C ASP A 182 -17.53 17.16 -7.81
N VAL A 183 -17.27 18.40 -8.22
CA VAL A 183 -16.29 18.77 -9.23
C VAL A 183 -15.10 19.39 -8.49
N ARG A 184 -13.89 18.94 -8.82
CA ARG A 184 -12.65 19.43 -8.19
C ARG A 184 -11.65 19.85 -9.24
N VAL A 185 -10.97 20.97 -8.99
CA VAL A 185 -9.87 21.46 -9.81
C VAL A 185 -8.66 21.70 -8.92
N ARG A 186 -7.51 21.19 -9.35
CA ARG A 186 -6.21 21.43 -8.73
C ARG A 186 -5.37 22.29 -9.66
N GLY A 187 -4.85 23.39 -9.15
CA GLY A 187 -3.83 24.21 -9.80
C GLY A 187 -2.49 24.00 -9.11
N ILE A 188 -1.44 23.93 -9.92
CA ILE A 188 -0.08 23.67 -9.47
C ILE A 188 0.79 24.80 -10.02
N GLY A 189 1.27 25.66 -9.11
CA GLY A 189 2.25 26.69 -9.38
C GLY A 189 3.66 26.13 -9.22
N VAL A 190 4.40 26.01 -10.31
CA VAL A 190 5.71 25.33 -10.33
C VAL A 190 6.78 26.18 -9.64
N THR A 191 7.37 25.65 -8.58
CA THR A 191 8.40 26.31 -7.76
C THR A 191 9.76 25.66 -8.04
N ASN A 192 10.40 26.03 -9.15
CA ASN A 192 11.72 25.52 -9.56
C ASN A 192 12.89 26.04 -8.67
N ILE A 193 12.75 26.00 -7.33
CA ILE A 193 13.65 26.61 -6.35
C ILE A 193 14.90 25.76 -6.15
N LEU A 194 14.72 24.47 -5.87
CA LEU A 194 15.82 23.53 -5.69
C LEU A 194 15.88 22.61 -6.92
N LYS A 195 17.09 22.25 -7.38
CA LYS A 195 17.29 21.31 -8.49
C LYS A 195 18.26 20.21 -8.08
N PRO A 196 17.98 18.92 -8.38
CA PRO A 196 18.92 17.85 -8.11
C PRO A 196 20.24 18.06 -8.84
N GLN A 197 21.36 18.02 -8.10
CA GLN A 197 22.69 18.10 -8.68
C GLN A 197 23.19 16.70 -9.04
N ALA A 198 23.60 16.52 -10.29
CA ALA A 198 24.20 15.27 -10.74
C ALA A 198 25.62 15.13 -10.17
N LEU A 199 25.99 13.91 -9.80
CA LEU A 199 27.36 13.54 -9.49
C LEU A 199 28.09 13.15 -10.78
N GLU A 200 29.37 13.47 -10.85
CA GLU A 200 30.24 12.99 -11.92
C GLU A 200 30.44 11.46 -11.79
N PRO A 201 30.52 10.73 -12.91
CA PRO A 201 30.86 9.32 -12.89
C PRO A 201 32.32 9.15 -12.45
N GLY A 202 32.57 8.22 -11.53
CA GLY A 202 33.91 7.90 -11.05
C GLY A 202 34.06 6.41 -10.77
N SER A 203 35.29 5.93 -10.87
CA SER A 203 35.69 4.54 -10.56
C SER A 203 36.76 4.50 -9.46
N GLY A 204 36.68 5.44 -8.53
CA GLY A 204 37.64 5.56 -7.44
C GLY A 204 37.56 4.38 -6.48
N ALA A 205 38.71 3.98 -5.91
CA ALA A 205 38.72 2.99 -4.85
C ALA A 205 37.88 3.47 -3.66
N THR A 206 36.95 2.63 -3.20
CA THR A 206 36.08 2.98 -2.08
C THR A 206 36.89 3.06 -0.78
N LYS A 207 36.89 4.22 -0.14
CA LYS A 207 37.57 4.42 1.13
C LYS A 207 36.77 3.76 2.27
N ILE A 208 37.38 2.79 2.93
CA ILE A 208 36.80 2.16 4.13
C ILE A 208 37.15 3.05 5.33
N GLU A 209 36.12 3.56 6.02
CA GLU A 209 36.29 4.40 7.20
C GLU A 209 36.46 3.58 8.48
N GLY A 210 35.96 2.34 8.48
CA GLY A 210 36.10 1.41 9.60
C GLY A 210 35.52 0.04 9.28
N GLN A 211 35.64 -0.89 10.22
CA GLN A 211 35.09 -2.24 10.10
C GLN A 211 34.51 -2.65 11.45
N TYR A 212 33.26 -3.14 11.45
CA TYR A 212 32.51 -3.44 12.66
C TYR A 212 31.87 -4.82 12.57
N LYS A 213 31.77 -5.52 13.69
CA LYS A 213 30.98 -6.76 13.76
C LYS A 213 29.50 -6.42 13.84
N VAL A 214 28.73 -6.92 12.87
CA VAL A 214 27.27 -6.77 12.81
C VAL A 214 26.64 -8.15 12.83
N TYR A 215 25.64 -8.35 13.68
CA TYR A 215 24.87 -9.57 13.72
C TYR A 215 23.73 -9.48 12.70
N PHE A 216 23.68 -10.45 11.79
CA PHE A 216 22.56 -10.68 10.88
C PHE A 216 21.90 -12.01 11.27
N GLY A 217 20.73 -12.33 10.71
CA GLY A 217 20.00 -13.57 11.05
C GLY A 217 20.77 -14.88 10.83
N ASN A 218 21.91 -14.85 10.13
CA ASN A 218 22.82 -15.98 9.90
C ASN A 218 24.14 -15.90 10.73
N GLY A 219 24.24 -14.99 11.70
CA GLY A 219 25.39 -14.86 12.60
C GLY A 219 26.12 -13.51 12.51
N TRP A 220 27.32 -13.46 13.09
CA TRP A 220 28.19 -12.28 13.09
C TRP A 220 28.97 -12.16 11.78
N HIS A 221 28.99 -10.96 11.19
CA HIS A 221 29.77 -10.62 9.99
C HIS A 221 30.63 -9.38 10.22
N ASP A 222 31.87 -9.43 9.74
CA ASP A 222 32.74 -8.25 9.69
C ASP A 222 32.29 -7.33 8.55
N THR A 223 31.71 -6.19 8.90
CA THR A 223 31.00 -5.31 7.98
C THR A 223 31.75 -3.99 7.82
N PRO A 224 32.20 -3.62 6.60
CA PRO A 224 32.87 -2.36 6.34
C PRO A 224 31.91 -1.17 6.46
N LEU A 225 32.46 -0.06 6.95
CA LEU A 225 31.80 1.23 7.10
C LEU A 225 32.29 2.19 6.00
N PHE A 226 31.35 2.80 5.31
CA PHE A 226 31.59 3.80 4.29
C PHE A 226 30.85 5.10 4.61
N LYS A 227 31.31 6.23 4.06
CA LYS A 227 30.56 7.48 4.06
C LYS A 227 29.97 7.74 2.68
N LEU A 228 28.73 8.21 2.63
CA LEU A 228 28.04 8.46 1.37
C LEU A 228 28.78 9.52 0.51
N GLU A 229 29.42 10.50 1.15
CA GLU A 229 30.14 11.59 0.49
C GLU A 229 31.37 11.14 -0.31
N ASP A 230 31.93 9.98 0.01
CA ASP A 230 33.11 9.42 -0.67
C ASP A 230 32.73 8.72 -2.00
N PHE A 231 31.44 8.54 -2.28
CA PHE A 231 30.99 7.85 -3.49
C PHE A 231 30.64 8.81 -4.63
N THR A 232 30.86 8.32 -5.84
CA THR A 232 30.48 8.97 -7.10
C THR A 232 29.42 8.14 -7.83
N TYR A 233 28.87 8.69 -8.91
CA TYR A 233 27.84 7.99 -9.68
C TYR A 233 28.40 6.69 -10.28
N GLY A 234 27.66 5.58 -10.08
CA GLY A 234 27.98 4.27 -10.64
C GLY A 234 28.72 3.33 -9.68
N HIS A 235 29.14 3.81 -8.50
CA HIS A 235 29.73 2.94 -7.49
C HIS A 235 28.76 1.83 -7.04
N VAL A 236 29.31 0.64 -6.87
CA VAL A 236 28.60 -0.58 -6.48
C VAL A 236 29.20 -1.09 -5.18
N ILE A 237 28.35 -1.37 -4.19
CA ILE A 237 28.72 -1.88 -2.88
C ILE A 237 27.94 -3.17 -2.64
N CYS A 238 28.65 -4.29 -2.51
CA CYS A 238 28.05 -5.56 -2.13
C CYS A 238 27.90 -5.64 -0.61
N GLY A 239 26.77 -6.15 -0.12
CA GLY A 239 26.55 -6.40 1.29
C GLY A 239 27.33 -7.62 1.82
N PRO A 240 27.58 -7.71 3.14
CA PRO A 240 27.15 -6.76 4.16
C PRO A 240 27.96 -5.46 4.14
N ALA A 241 27.31 -4.31 4.25
CA ALA A 241 27.96 -3.01 4.33
C ALA A 241 27.14 -1.99 5.12
N ILE A 242 27.82 -1.05 5.79
CA ILE A 242 27.20 0.11 6.45
C ILE A 242 27.57 1.36 5.67
N ILE A 243 26.58 2.15 5.25
CA ILE A 243 26.81 3.45 4.60
C ILE A 243 26.26 4.55 5.51
N MET A 244 27.15 5.40 6.04
CA MET A 244 26.77 6.57 6.82
C MET A 244 26.39 7.70 5.90
N ASN A 245 25.20 8.25 6.14
CA ASN A 245 24.65 9.36 5.39
C ASN A 245 24.39 10.56 6.31
N GLY A 246 25.40 10.95 7.11
CA GLY A 246 25.39 12.06 8.07
C GLY A 246 24.34 11.96 9.19
N ASN A 247 23.06 11.98 8.81
CA ASN A 247 21.86 12.01 9.63
C ASN A 247 21.09 10.67 9.60
N SER A 248 21.61 9.66 8.89
CA SER A 248 21.03 8.31 8.85
C SER A 248 22.11 7.27 8.56
N THR A 249 21.80 6.01 8.87
CA THR A 249 22.66 4.85 8.62
C THR A 249 21.93 3.88 7.72
N VAL A 250 22.53 3.56 6.60
CA VAL A 250 22.00 2.59 5.63
C VAL A 250 22.68 1.26 5.88
N ILE A 251 21.88 0.21 6.03
CA ILE A 251 22.39 -1.16 6.16
C ILE A 251 22.12 -1.90 4.86
N VAL A 252 23.19 -2.27 4.16
CA VAL A 252 23.14 -3.17 3.01
C VAL A 252 23.35 -4.57 3.57
N GLU A 253 22.28 -5.36 3.63
CA GLU A 253 22.33 -6.72 4.18
C GLU A 253 23.13 -7.69 3.27
N PRO A 254 23.58 -8.84 3.81
CA PRO A 254 24.14 -9.91 2.99
C PRO A 254 23.23 -10.29 1.81
N SER A 255 23.81 -10.57 0.64
CA SER A 255 23.08 -10.87 -0.61
C SER A 255 22.24 -9.69 -1.15
N CYS A 256 22.57 -8.46 -0.74
CA CYS A 256 22.05 -7.25 -1.36
C CYS A 256 23.19 -6.48 -2.03
N LYS A 257 22.85 -5.66 -3.02
CA LYS A 257 23.79 -4.84 -3.77
C LYS A 257 23.30 -3.40 -3.82
N ALA A 258 24.07 -2.48 -3.26
CA ALA A 258 23.81 -1.05 -3.33
C ALA A 258 24.52 -0.42 -4.53
N ILE A 259 23.83 0.48 -5.22
CA ILE A 259 24.30 1.19 -6.41
C ILE A 259 24.03 2.68 -6.22
N ILE A 260 25.07 3.49 -6.38
CA ILE A 260 24.95 4.95 -6.30
C ILE A 260 24.46 5.48 -7.64
N THR A 261 23.29 6.12 -7.61
CA THR A 261 22.61 6.68 -8.78
C THR A 261 23.17 8.05 -9.17
N LYS A 262 22.75 8.56 -10.34
CA LYS A 262 23.23 9.83 -10.92
C LYS A 262 23.15 11.02 -9.95
N TYR A 263 22.14 11.06 -9.09
CA TYR A 263 21.91 12.17 -8.17
C TYR A 263 22.44 11.89 -6.75
N GLY A 264 23.20 10.81 -6.56
CA GLY A 264 23.74 10.41 -5.26
C GLY A 264 22.77 9.64 -4.36
N ASN A 265 21.59 9.28 -4.87
CA ASN A 265 20.68 8.36 -4.16
C ASN A 265 21.25 6.94 -4.21
N ILE A 266 20.85 6.12 -3.25
CA ILE A 266 21.27 4.73 -3.15
C ILE A 266 20.11 3.86 -3.64
N LYS A 267 20.34 3.07 -4.69
CA LYS A 267 19.46 1.99 -5.11
C LYS A 267 20.00 0.68 -4.54
N ILE A 268 19.20 -0.06 -3.78
CA ILE A 268 19.57 -1.39 -3.30
C ILE A 268 18.78 -2.42 -4.08
N GLU A 269 19.49 -3.32 -4.75
CA GLU A 269 18.94 -4.52 -5.38
C GLU A 269 18.99 -5.65 -4.36
N ILE A 270 17.84 -6.30 -4.17
CA ILE A 270 17.69 -7.44 -3.25
C ILE A 270 17.72 -8.69 -4.11
N GLU A 271 18.70 -9.57 -3.88
CA GLU A 271 18.67 -10.88 -4.51
C GLU A 271 17.49 -11.66 -3.91
N SER A 272 16.64 -12.19 -4.80
CA SER A 272 15.51 -13.02 -4.41
C SER A 272 16.05 -14.31 -3.78
N ILE A 273 16.09 -14.34 -2.46
CA ILE A 273 16.29 -15.58 -1.73
C ILE A 273 14.93 -16.30 -1.71
N HIS A 274 14.65 -17.08 -2.77
CA HIS A 274 13.63 -18.12 -2.73
C HIS A 274 14.09 -19.29 -1.84
N LYS A 275 14.46 -19.02 -0.58
CA LYS A 275 14.41 -20.06 0.43
C LYS A 275 13.05 -19.92 1.07
N VAL A 276 12.16 -20.82 0.68
CA VAL A 276 11.06 -21.25 1.56
C VAL A 276 11.76 -21.63 2.86
N THR A 277 11.71 -20.75 3.85
CA THR A 277 12.16 -21.11 5.19
C THR A 277 11.30 -22.31 5.58
N GLU A 278 11.89 -23.50 5.67
CA GLU A 278 11.17 -24.66 6.18
C GLU A 278 10.60 -24.26 7.54
N VAL A 279 9.28 -24.19 7.62
CA VAL A 279 8.60 -23.93 8.88
C VAL A 279 8.98 -25.09 9.79
N ALA A 280 9.60 -24.78 10.94
CA ALA A 280 9.99 -25.80 11.90
C ALA A 280 8.73 -26.56 12.32
N LYS A 281 8.65 -27.86 11.99
CA LYS A 281 7.44 -28.67 12.12
C LYS A 281 7.00 -28.92 13.57
N GLU A 282 7.89 -28.72 14.55
CA GLU A 282 7.68 -29.22 15.92
C GLU A 282 7.56 -28.13 17.01
N VAL A 283 8.08 -26.92 16.78
CA VAL A 283 7.98 -25.80 17.73
C VAL A 283 7.76 -24.51 16.96
N ALA A 284 6.58 -23.91 17.11
CA ALA A 284 6.30 -22.61 16.53
C ALA A 284 7.24 -21.56 17.16
N ASP A 285 8.18 -21.05 16.35
CA ASP A 285 8.99 -19.90 16.73
C ASP A 285 8.04 -18.75 17.10
N VAL A 286 8.19 -18.19 18.30
CA VAL A 286 7.37 -17.09 18.81
C VAL A 286 7.35 -15.91 17.83
N VAL A 287 8.47 -15.67 17.14
CA VAL A 287 8.57 -14.66 16.09
C VAL A 287 7.71 -15.03 14.88
N GLN A 288 7.78 -16.27 14.40
CA GLN A 288 6.95 -16.74 13.29
C GLN A 288 5.45 -16.72 13.63
N LEU A 289 5.07 -17.17 14.82
CA LEU A 289 3.68 -17.15 15.27
C LEU A 289 3.14 -15.72 15.32
N SER A 290 3.95 -14.77 15.79
CA SER A 290 3.60 -13.34 15.74
C SER A 290 3.42 -12.87 14.29
N ILE A 291 4.33 -13.22 13.38
CA ILE A 291 4.24 -12.83 11.95
C ILE A 291 2.95 -13.36 11.31
N PHE A 292 2.65 -14.66 11.45
CA PHE A 292 1.45 -15.26 10.86
C PHE A 292 0.16 -14.67 11.45
N ASN A 293 0.10 -14.46 12.76
CA ASN A 293 -1.05 -13.82 13.40
C ASN A 293 -1.33 -12.43 12.79
N HIS A 294 -0.30 -11.59 12.65
CA HIS A 294 -0.46 -10.27 12.05
C HIS A 294 -0.91 -10.33 10.58
N ARG A 295 -0.47 -11.33 9.80
CA ARG A 295 -0.87 -11.51 8.40
C ARG A 295 -2.33 -11.94 8.26
N PHE A 296 -2.75 -12.96 9.00
CA PHE A 296 -4.13 -13.45 8.96
C PHE A 296 -5.12 -12.39 9.47
N MET A 297 -4.75 -11.66 10.54
CA MET A 297 -5.55 -10.54 11.02
C MET A 297 -5.70 -9.45 9.96
N GLY A 298 -4.61 -9.13 9.24
CA GLY A 298 -4.64 -8.17 8.14
C GLY A 298 -5.64 -8.53 7.05
N ILE A 299 -5.71 -9.82 6.67
CA ILE A 299 -6.68 -10.31 5.68
C ILE A 299 -8.11 -10.14 6.19
N ALA A 300 -8.41 -10.57 7.42
CA ALA A 300 -9.76 -10.46 7.99
C ALA A 300 -10.24 -9.00 8.08
N GLU A 301 -9.37 -8.09 8.55
CA GLU A 301 -9.67 -6.65 8.57
C GLU A 301 -9.91 -6.08 7.16
N GLN A 302 -9.14 -6.52 6.18
CA GLN A 302 -9.28 -6.08 4.79
C GLN A 302 -10.62 -6.51 4.18
N MET A 303 -11.02 -7.78 4.38
CA MET A 303 -12.34 -8.25 3.99
C MET A 303 -13.44 -7.34 4.56
N GLY A 304 -13.34 -6.99 5.84
CA GLY A 304 -14.31 -6.14 6.52
C GLY A 304 -14.38 -4.72 5.96
N ARG A 305 -13.21 -4.09 5.73
CA ARG A 305 -13.14 -2.73 5.15
C ARG A 305 -13.69 -2.70 3.73
N THR A 306 -13.39 -3.70 2.91
CA THR A 306 -13.93 -3.80 1.55
C THR A 306 -15.45 -3.90 1.60
N LEU A 307 -15.99 -4.82 2.42
CA LEU A 307 -17.44 -4.99 2.58
C LEU A 307 -18.11 -3.67 3.03
N GLN A 308 -17.53 -3.00 4.02
CA GLN A 308 -18.06 -1.74 4.53
C GLN A 308 -18.09 -0.65 3.45
N ARG A 309 -16.98 -0.46 2.70
CA ARG A 309 -16.84 0.62 1.71
C ARG A 309 -17.76 0.41 0.51
N THR A 310 -17.97 -0.83 0.08
CA THR A 310 -18.81 -1.15 -1.08
C THR A 310 -20.28 -1.39 -0.72
N SER A 311 -20.62 -1.45 0.57
CA SER A 311 -21.98 -1.73 1.00
C SER A 311 -22.93 -0.57 0.77
N ILE A 312 -24.15 -0.92 0.37
CA ILE A 312 -25.32 -0.02 0.28
C ILE A 312 -26.17 -0.10 1.56
N SER A 313 -26.13 -1.23 2.27
CA SER A 313 -26.88 -1.44 3.50
C SER A 313 -26.32 -0.56 4.61
N THR A 314 -27.18 0.27 5.21
CA THR A 314 -26.85 1.08 6.39
C THR A 314 -26.44 0.22 7.58
N ASN A 315 -27.00 -0.98 7.72
CA ASN A 315 -26.59 -1.92 8.77
C ASN A 315 -25.12 -2.33 8.61
N ILE A 316 -24.66 -2.58 7.39
CA ILE A 316 -23.27 -2.97 7.14
C ILE A 316 -22.34 -1.75 7.16
N LYS A 317 -22.68 -0.68 6.43
CA LYS A 317 -21.75 0.44 6.22
C LYS A 317 -21.64 1.39 7.42
N GLU A 318 -22.74 1.59 8.16
CA GLU A 318 -22.80 2.50 9.32
C GLU A 318 -22.83 1.76 10.65
N ARG A 319 -23.68 0.73 10.79
CA ARG A 319 -23.80 -0.02 12.05
C ARG A 319 -22.73 -1.09 12.22
N LEU A 320 -21.93 -1.36 11.18
CA LEU A 320 -20.90 -2.40 11.16
C LEU A 320 -21.43 -3.79 11.52
N ASP A 321 -22.68 -4.07 11.14
CA ASP A 321 -23.37 -5.31 11.44
C ASP A 321 -22.97 -6.41 10.45
N PHE A 322 -21.70 -6.81 10.52
CA PHE A 322 -21.11 -7.88 9.74
C PHE A 322 -19.89 -8.45 10.48
N SER A 323 -19.38 -9.59 10.03
CA SER A 323 -18.14 -10.16 10.57
C SER A 323 -17.37 -10.89 9.49
N CYS A 324 -16.05 -10.76 9.53
CA CYS A 324 -15.14 -11.43 8.61
C CYS A 324 -14.13 -12.21 9.44
N ALA A 325 -13.89 -13.46 9.05
CA ALA A 325 -13.01 -14.35 9.76
C ALA A 325 -12.36 -15.37 8.83
N LEU A 326 -11.19 -15.85 9.23
CA LEU A 326 -10.46 -16.94 8.59
C LEU A 326 -10.50 -18.16 9.49
N PHE A 327 -10.67 -19.32 8.88
CA PHE A 327 -10.75 -20.60 9.57
C PHE A 327 -9.70 -21.56 9.02
N GLY A 328 -9.15 -22.39 9.90
CA GLY A 328 -8.24 -23.45 9.51
C GLY A 328 -8.97 -24.66 8.91
N PRO A 329 -8.23 -25.65 8.38
CA PRO A 329 -8.80 -26.88 7.84
C PRO A 329 -9.64 -27.68 8.86
N ASP A 330 -9.37 -27.48 10.16
CA ASP A 330 -10.09 -28.08 11.28
C ASP A 330 -11.34 -27.28 11.71
N SER A 331 -11.72 -26.24 10.95
CA SER A 331 -12.78 -25.27 11.29
C SER A 331 -12.46 -24.38 12.50
N GLY A 332 -11.22 -24.40 12.99
CA GLY A 332 -10.76 -23.54 14.07
C GLY A 332 -10.63 -22.09 13.61
N LEU A 333 -11.05 -21.13 14.45
CA LEU A 333 -10.90 -19.72 14.15
C LEU A 333 -9.42 -19.31 14.17
N VAL A 334 -8.91 -18.77 13.07
CA VAL A 334 -7.52 -18.32 12.92
C VAL A 334 -7.39 -16.82 13.14
N ALA A 335 -8.27 -16.03 12.53
CA ALA A 335 -8.28 -14.56 12.65
C ALA A 335 -9.68 -14.00 12.41
N ASN A 336 -9.98 -12.83 12.97
CA ASN A 336 -11.28 -12.18 12.81
C ASN A 336 -11.20 -10.64 12.87
N ALA A 337 -12.02 -9.97 12.06
CA ALA A 337 -12.18 -8.53 12.13
C ALA A 337 -13.02 -8.11 13.36
N PRO A 338 -12.75 -6.94 13.98
CA PRO A 338 -13.38 -6.52 15.22
C PRO A 338 -14.68 -5.74 14.97
N HIS A 339 -15.82 -6.41 14.75
CA HIS A 339 -17.09 -5.70 14.54
C HIS A 339 -18.27 -6.24 15.35
N VAL A 340 -18.57 -7.55 15.31
CA VAL A 340 -19.70 -8.11 16.08
C VAL A 340 -19.32 -9.47 16.72
N PRO A 341 -19.05 -9.52 18.04
CA PRO A 341 -18.61 -10.75 18.71
C PRO A 341 -19.60 -11.92 18.64
N VAL A 342 -20.90 -11.65 18.51
CA VAL A 342 -21.95 -12.69 18.51
C VAL A 342 -21.84 -13.63 17.29
N HIS A 343 -21.36 -13.13 16.15
CA HIS A 343 -21.25 -13.93 14.93
C HIS A 343 -20.15 -14.99 15.01
N LEU A 344 -19.12 -14.79 15.84
CA LEU A 344 -17.94 -15.66 15.86
C LEU A 344 -18.26 -17.10 16.26
N GLY A 345 -19.13 -17.28 17.26
CA GLY A 345 -19.55 -18.61 17.70
C GLY A 345 -20.38 -19.35 16.65
N ALA A 346 -21.25 -18.62 15.94
CA ALA A 346 -22.07 -19.15 14.86
C ALA A 346 -21.21 -19.53 13.64
N MET A 347 -20.30 -18.66 13.22
CA MET A 347 -19.47 -18.86 12.03
C MET A 347 -18.60 -20.12 12.10
N SER A 348 -17.99 -20.44 13.25
CA SER A 348 -17.21 -21.68 13.41
C SER A 348 -18.09 -22.93 13.25
N SER A 349 -19.31 -22.88 13.78
CA SER A 349 -20.29 -23.98 13.63
C SER A 349 -20.73 -24.13 12.17
N THR A 350 -20.95 -23.01 11.47
CA THR A 350 -21.28 -22.97 10.04
C THR A 350 -20.18 -23.60 9.19
N VAL A 351 -18.93 -23.16 9.35
CA VAL A 351 -17.80 -23.68 8.57
C VAL A 351 -17.62 -25.18 8.80
N LYS A 352 -17.70 -25.64 10.05
CA LYS A 352 -17.63 -27.05 10.39
C LYS A 352 -18.75 -27.87 9.75
N TRP A 353 -19.98 -27.34 9.76
CA TRP A 353 -21.10 -28.02 9.13
C TRP A 353 -20.92 -28.13 7.63
N GLN A 354 -20.51 -27.04 6.96
CA GLN A 354 -20.31 -27.02 5.51
C GLN A 354 -19.19 -27.99 5.07
N LEU A 355 -18.06 -28.01 5.79
CA LEU A 355 -16.97 -28.96 5.52
C LEU A 355 -17.43 -30.42 5.65
N ASN A 356 -18.21 -30.74 6.68
CA ASN A 356 -18.72 -32.11 6.86
C ASN A 356 -19.78 -32.49 5.82
N TYR A 357 -20.64 -31.55 5.43
CA TYR A 357 -21.74 -31.82 4.50
C TYR A 357 -21.25 -32.00 3.06
N TRP A 358 -20.36 -31.11 2.61
CA TRP A 358 -19.84 -31.14 1.24
C TRP A 358 -18.63 -32.06 1.08
N SER A 359 -17.80 -32.21 2.12
CA SER A 359 -16.59 -33.05 2.11
C SER A 359 -15.79 -32.90 0.82
N ASP A 360 -15.71 -33.96 0.01
CA ASP A 360 -14.87 -34.04 -1.19
C ASP A 360 -15.48 -33.32 -2.41
N ASN A 361 -16.67 -32.74 -2.26
CA ASN A 361 -17.37 -32.02 -3.33
C ASN A 361 -17.12 -30.50 -3.30
N LEU A 362 -16.15 -30.03 -2.51
CA LEU A 362 -15.70 -28.64 -2.56
C LEU A 362 -14.61 -28.49 -3.61
N ASN A 363 -14.78 -27.54 -4.52
CA ASN A 363 -13.83 -27.23 -5.58
C ASN A 363 -13.36 -25.77 -5.49
N GLU A 364 -12.20 -25.50 -6.09
CA GLU A 364 -11.68 -24.14 -6.19
C GLU A 364 -12.67 -23.24 -6.95
N GLY A 365 -12.96 -22.07 -6.38
CA GLY A 365 -13.93 -21.11 -6.93
C GLY A 365 -15.37 -21.29 -6.41
N ASP A 366 -15.66 -22.33 -5.64
CA ASP A 366 -16.98 -22.48 -5.01
C ASP A 366 -17.26 -21.36 -4.00
N VAL A 367 -18.53 -20.97 -3.88
CA VAL A 367 -19.00 -20.01 -2.89
C VAL A 367 -20.26 -20.56 -2.24
N LEU A 368 -20.17 -20.92 -0.96
CA LEU A 368 -21.27 -21.47 -0.19
C LEU A 368 -22.04 -20.35 0.50
N VAL A 369 -23.36 -20.40 0.45
CA VAL A 369 -24.23 -19.40 1.07
C VAL A 369 -25.26 -20.11 1.95
N THR A 370 -25.37 -19.70 3.21
CA THR A 370 -26.35 -20.26 4.15
C THR A 370 -26.80 -19.24 5.19
N ASN A 371 -28.06 -19.34 5.58
CA ASN A 371 -28.62 -18.72 6.78
C ASN A 371 -29.44 -19.74 7.59
N HIS A 372 -29.33 -21.04 7.25
CA HIS A 372 -30.17 -22.06 7.83
C HIS A 372 -29.70 -22.40 9.26
N PRO A 373 -30.58 -22.43 10.28
CA PRO A 373 -30.16 -22.68 11.66
C PRO A 373 -29.42 -24.00 11.89
N CYS A 374 -29.79 -25.06 11.16
CA CYS A 374 -29.08 -26.34 11.25
C CYS A 374 -27.63 -26.28 10.74
N ALA A 375 -27.31 -25.29 9.91
CA ALA A 375 -26.00 -25.05 9.31
C ALA A 375 -25.31 -23.83 9.94
N GLY A 376 -25.62 -23.53 11.21
CA GLY A 376 -24.97 -22.46 11.99
C GLY A 376 -25.52 -21.04 11.76
N GLY A 377 -26.62 -20.87 11.02
CA GLY A 377 -27.30 -19.59 10.90
C GLY A 377 -27.91 -19.12 12.22
N SER A 378 -27.65 -17.87 12.62
CA SER A 378 -28.19 -17.22 13.82
C SER A 378 -29.67 -16.89 13.67
N HIS A 379 -30.02 -16.17 12.60
CA HIS A 379 -31.39 -15.84 12.24
C HIS A 379 -31.52 -15.51 10.74
N LEU A 380 -32.76 -15.46 10.25
CA LEU A 380 -33.04 -15.37 8.81
C LEU A 380 -32.32 -14.22 8.06
N PRO A 381 -32.19 -12.99 8.61
CA PRO A 381 -31.41 -11.93 7.97
C PRO A 381 -29.89 -12.16 7.86
N ASP A 382 -29.33 -13.04 8.68
CA ASP A 382 -27.88 -13.24 8.75
C ASP A 382 -27.45 -14.29 7.72
N ILE A 383 -26.88 -13.81 6.63
CA ILE A 383 -26.38 -14.65 5.56
C ILE A 383 -24.89 -14.85 5.75
N THR A 384 -24.47 -16.10 5.93
CA THR A 384 -23.06 -16.48 5.95
C THR A 384 -22.64 -16.92 4.56
N VAL A 385 -21.56 -16.31 4.06
CA VAL A 385 -20.90 -16.68 2.81
C VAL A 385 -19.55 -17.30 3.16
N VAL A 386 -19.27 -18.49 2.64
CA VAL A 386 -18.03 -19.23 2.91
C VAL A 386 -17.39 -19.59 1.57
N THR A 387 -16.13 -19.17 1.39
CA THR A 387 -15.32 -19.52 0.22
C THR A 387 -14.19 -20.46 0.69
N PRO A 388 -14.16 -21.72 0.25
CA PRO A 388 -13.02 -22.61 0.51
C PRO A 388 -11.77 -22.12 -0.22
N VAL A 389 -10.61 -22.31 0.41
CA VAL A 389 -9.30 -21.97 -0.14
C VAL A 389 -8.49 -23.26 -0.26
N PHE A 390 -7.86 -23.46 -1.41
CA PHE A 390 -7.04 -24.64 -1.73
C PHE A 390 -5.57 -24.22 -1.87
N ASP A 391 -4.66 -25.19 -1.73
CA ASP A 391 -3.20 -25.02 -1.85
C ASP A 391 -2.71 -25.03 -3.30
#